data_AF-A0A6V7J2R3-F1
#
_entry.id   AF-A0A6V7J2R3-F1
#
_cell.length_a   1.000
_cell.length_b   1.000
_cell.length_c   1.000
_cell.angle_alpha   90.00
_cell.angle_beta   90.00
_cell.angle_gamma   90.00
#
_symmetry.space_group_name_H-M   'P 1'
#
loop_
_entity.id
_entity.type
_entity.pdbx_description
1 polymer ?
#
loop_
_entity_poly.entity_id
_entity_poly.type
_entity_poly.pdbx_seq_one_letter_code
_entity_poly.pdbx_strand_id
1 'polypeptide(L)'
;TPVPINPCQPSPCGPNSQCRVVNQQAVCSCQPTFIGQPPSCRPECTGSSECPLTQACINQKCVNPCPGPCGINTECKVINHSPICSCGPSFTGDPFTRCYPTP
;
A
#
# COMPACT_ATOMS: atom_id res chain seq x y z
N THR A 1 -20.45 -44.08 -3.56
CA THR A 1 -20.22 -42.97 -4.52
C THR A 1 -18.88 -42.32 -4.18
N PRO A 2 -18.05 -41.92 -5.16
CA PRO A 2 -16.87 -41.12 -4.85
C PRO A 2 -17.30 -39.77 -4.28
N VAL A 3 -16.65 -39.34 -3.20
CA VAL A 3 -16.88 -38.03 -2.59
C VAL A 3 -16.43 -36.96 -3.60
N PRO A 4 -17.24 -35.94 -3.91
CA PRO A 4 -16.79 -34.84 -4.76
C PRO A 4 -15.56 -34.18 -4.15
N ILE A 5 -14.40 -34.33 -4.80
CA ILE A 5 -13.16 -33.72 -4.33
C ILE A 5 -13.26 -32.22 -4.62
N ASN A 6 -13.16 -31.39 -3.59
CA ASN A 6 -13.15 -29.95 -3.76
C ASN A 6 -11.84 -29.53 -4.45
N PRO A 7 -11.86 -29.01 -5.69
CA PRO A 7 -10.64 -28.69 -6.43
C PRO A 7 -9.84 -27.53 -5.81
N CYS A 8 -10.42 -26.81 -4.84
CA CYS A 8 -9.72 -25.78 -4.04
C CYS A 8 -9.11 -26.32 -2.74
N GLN A 9 -9.14 -27.64 -2.47
CA GLN A 9 -8.59 -28.24 -1.25
C GLN A 9 -7.71 -29.46 -1.55
N PRO A 10 -6.36 -29.34 -1.44
CA PRO A 10 -5.60 -28.11 -1.17
C PRO A 10 -5.69 -27.11 -2.33
N SER A 11 -5.54 -25.81 -2.05
CA SER A 11 -5.70 -24.76 -3.07
C SER A 11 -4.54 -24.79 -4.08
N PRO A 12 -4.81 -24.82 -5.39
CA PRO A 12 -3.77 -24.75 -6.43
C PRO A 12 -3.34 -23.31 -6.77
N CYS A 13 -4.00 -22.29 -6.20
CA CYS A 13 -3.91 -20.91 -6.69
C CYS A 13 -2.68 -20.10 -6.28
N GLY A 14 -1.77 -20.67 -5.49
CA GLY A 14 -0.61 -19.94 -4.97
C GLY A 14 -0.95 -18.91 -3.89
N PRO A 15 0.06 -18.23 -3.33
CA PRO A 15 -0.11 -17.24 -2.26
C PRO A 15 -0.90 -16.01 -2.75
N ASN A 16 -1.51 -15.30 -1.79
CA ASN A 16 -2.28 -14.07 -2.03
C ASN A 16 -3.39 -14.18 -3.09
N SER A 17 -3.86 -15.41 -3.32
CA SER A 17 -4.84 -15.74 -4.32
C SER A 17 -6.06 -16.37 -3.67
N GLN A 18 -7.24 -16.06 -4.19
CA GLN A 18 -8.48 -16.72 -3.81
C GLN A 18 -8.80 -17.82 -4.82
N CYS A 19 -9.22 -18.98 -4.30
CA CYS A 19 -9.73 -20.08 -5.10
C CYS A 19 -11.25 -20.10 -5.02
N ARG A 20 -11.92 -20.16 -6.18
CA ARG A 20 -13.36 -20.38 -6.28
C ARG A 20 -13.64 -21.58 -7.18
N VAL A 21 -14.63 -22.39 -6.82
CA VAL A 21 -15.05 -23.53 -7.64
C VAL A 21 -16.06 -23.05 -8.68
N VAL A 22 -15.74 -23.22 -9.97
CA VAL A 22 -16.65 -22.91 -11.08
C VAL A 22 -16.69 -24.15 -11.98
N ASN A 23 -17.88 -24.70 -12.25
CA ASN A 23 -18.04 -25.91 -13.08
C ASN A 23 -17.14 -27.09 -12.66
N GLN A 24 -17.06 -27.36 -11.35
CA GLN A 24 -16.20 -28.41 -10.78
C GLN A 24 -14.69 -28.21 -10.99
N GLN A 25 -14.25 -27.02 -11.41
CA GLN A 25 -12.85 -26.64 -11.61
C GLN A 25 -12.43 -25.54 -10.64
N ALA A 26 -11.16 -25.53 -10.25
CA ALA A 26 -10.57 -24.44 -9.49
C ALA A 26 -10.29 -23.24 -10.41
N VAL A 27 -10.88 -22.09 -10.08
CA VAL A 27 -10.60 -20.81 -10.74
C VAL A 27 -9.91 -19.90 -9.73
N CYS A 28 -8.75 -19.38 -10.12
CA CYS A 28 -7.90 -18.56 -9.29
C CYS A 28 -8.02 -17.08 -9.67
N SER A 29 -8.01 -16.19 -8.68
CA SER A 29 -7.78 -14.76 -8.88
C SER A 29 -6.97 -14.20 -7.72
N CYS A 30 -6.31 -13.06 -7.89
CA CYS A 30 -5.67 -12.40 -6.74
C CYS A 30 -6.72 -12.00 -5.69
N GLN A 31 -6.33 -12.03 -4.42
CA GLN A 31 -7.11 -11.44 -3.34
C GLN A 31 -7.24 -9.92 -3.55
N PRO A 32 -8.23 -9.26 -2.92
CA PRO A 32 -8.33 -7.81 -2.95
C PRO A 32 -7.00 -7.14 -2.56
N THR A 33 -6.65 -6.07 -3.25
CA THR A 33 -5.40 -5.29 -3.07
C THR A 33 -4.09 -5.93 -3.55
N PHE A 34 -4.11 -7.19 -3.99
CA PHE A 34 -2.98 -7.82 -4.66
C PHE A 34 -3.10 -7.65 -6.17
N ILE A 35 -1.96 -7.49 -6.83
CA ILE A 35 -1.83 -7.28 -8.27
C ILE A 35 -1.14 -8.46 -8.95
N GLY A 36 -1.29 -8.53 -10.28
CA GLY A 36 -0.73 -9.60 -11.10
C GLY A 36 -1.76 -10.68 -11.44
N GLN A 37 -1.28 -11.90 -11.65
CA GLN A 37 -2.11 -13.06 -11.97
C GLN A 37 -1.63 -14.27 -11.13
N PRO A 38 -2.55 -15.10 -10.62
CA PRO A 38 -2.17 -16.33 -9.92
C PRO A 38 -1.29 -17.25 -10.78
N PRO A 39 -0.34 -17.98 -10.18
CA PRO A 39 -0.02 -18.05 -8.74
C PRO A 39 0.90 -16.92 -8.24
N SER A 40 1.24 -15.96 -9.09
CA SER A 40 2.23 -14.90 -8.83
C SER A 40 1.58 -13.59 -8.37
N CYS A 41 0.50 -13.68 -7.59
CA CYS A 41 -0.12 -12.51 -6.98
C CYS A 41 0.81 -11.90 -5.93
N ARG A 42 1.08 -10.59 -6.08
CA ARG A 42 2.00 -9.84 -5.22
C ARG A 42 1.35 -8.55 -4.74
N PRO A 43 1.82 -7.98 -3.62
CA PRO A 43 1.37 -6.65 -3.23
C PRO A 43 1.71 -5.60 -4.30
N GLU A 44 1.09 -4.43 -4.20
CA GLU A 44 1.41 -3.30 -5.08
C GLU A 44 2.89 -2.93 -4.99
N CYS A 45 3.43 -2.91 -3.77
CA CYS A 45 4.84 -2.65 -3.51
C CYS A 45 5.35 -3.48 -2.32
N THR A 46 6.65 -3.75 -2.32
CA THR A 46 7.42 -4.26 -1.17
C THR A 46 8.47 -3.26 -0.68
N GLY A 47 8.86 -2.31 -1.52
CA GLY A 47 9.68 -1.16 -1.16
C GLY A 47 9.24 0.12 -1.87
N SER A 48 9.60 1.28 -1.32
CA SER A 48 9.21 2.59 -1.88
C SER A 48 9.75 2.84 -3.28
N SER A 49 10.86 2.20 -3.67
CA SER A 49 11.42 2.28 -5.03
C SER A 49 10.50 1.71 -6.12
N GLU A 50 9.48 0.93 -5.76
CA GLU A 50 8.45 0.45 -6.68
C GLU A 50 7.31 1.46 -6.87
N CYS A 51 7.28 2.53 -6.05
CA CYS A 51 6.26 3.56 -6.11
C CYS A 51 6.74 4.77 -6.93
N PRO A 52 5.82 5.64 -7.37
CA PRO A 52 6.17 6.98 -7.84
C PRO A 52 6.96 7.76 -6.77
N LEU A 53 7.83 8.68 -7.21
CA LEU A 53 8.68 9.49 -6.31
C LEU A 53 7.89 10.33 -5.28
N THR A 54 6.61 10.59 -5.56
CA THR A 54 5.68 11.34 -4.70
C THR A 54 4.91 10.45 -3.71
N GLN A 55 5.20 9.15 -3.65
CA GLN A 55 4.54 8.17 -2.80
C GLN A 55 5.57 7.30 -2.08
N ALA A 56 5.17 6.62 -1.01
CA ALA A 56 5.99 5.65 -0.28
C ALA A 56 5.25 4.32 -0.17
N CYS A 57 5.99 3.23 -0.04
CA CYS A 57 5.40 1.93 0.22
C CYS A 57 5.02 1.83 1.70
N ILE A 58 3.73 1.94 2.01
CA ILE A 58 3.20 1.83 3.37
C ILE A 58 2.14 0.75 3.38
N ASN A 59 2.29 -0.25 4.25
CA ASN A 59 1.38 -1.40 4.33
C ASN A 59 1.15 -2.05 2.95
N GLN A 60 2.23 -2.26 2.19
CA GLN A 60 2.20 -2.92 0.88
C GLN A 60 1.44 -2.17 -0.22
N LYS A 61 1.22 -0.86 -0.03
CA LYS A 61 0.59 0.04 -1.00
C LYS A 61 1.40 1.30 -1.22
N CYS A 62 1.35 1.82 -2.45
CA CYS A 62 1.94 3.10 -2.79
C CYS A 62 0.99 4.22 -2.40
N VAL A 63 1.34 4.94 -1.33
CA VAL A 63 0.49 6.01 -0.76
C VAL A 63 1.27 7.29 -0.59
N ASN A 64 0.57 8.42 -0.58
CA ASN A 64 1.20 9.69 -0.24
C ASN A 64 1.48 9.73 1.28
N PRO A 65 2.75 9.83 1.73
CA PRO A 65 3.08 9.88 3.15
C PRO A 65 2.73 11.21 3.83
N CYS A 66 2.46 12.28 3.07
CA CYS A 66 1.98 13.55 3.60
C CYS A 66 0.47 13.51 3.92
N PRO A 67 0.02 14.16 5.01
CA PRO A 67 0.79 14.91 6.00
C PRO A 67 1.22 14.07 7.22
N GLY A 68 1.09 12.74 7.18
CA GLY A 68 1.16 11.86 8.34
C GLY A 68 2.22 12.18 9.41
N PRO A 69 3.48 12.45 9.05
CA PRO A 69 4.55 12.75 10.01
C PRO A 69 4.79 14.24 10.30
N CYS A 70 4.07 15.16 9.66
CA CYS A 70 4.26 16.59 9.88
C CYS A 70 3.37 17.15 10.99
N GLY A 71 3.85 18.21 11.62
CA GLY A 71 3.17 18.92 12.70
C GLY A 71 2.03 19.83 12.23
N ILE A 72 1.52 20.64 13.15
CA ILE A 72 0.44 21.60 12.88
C ILE A 72 1.01 22.89 12.27
N ASN A 73 0.28 23.51 11.33
CA ASN A 73 0.67 24.74 10.60
C ASN A 73 1.95 24.58 9.76
N THR A 74 2.12 23.41 9.15
CA THR A 74 3.27 23.09 8.31
C THR A 74 2.84 22.83 6.87
N GLU A 75 3.76 23.04 5.94
CA GLU A 75 3.69 22.48 4.60
C GLU A 75 4.37 21.09 4.58
N CYS A 76 3.77 20.14 3.86
CA CYS A 76 4.36 18.82 3.63
C CYS A 76 4.58 18.61 2.13
N LYS A 77 5.80 18.24 1.75
CA LYS A 77 6.15 17.85 0.37
C LYS A 77 6.83 16.50 0.38
N VAL A 78 6.52 15.66 -0.60
CA VAL A 78 7.20 14.36 -0.74
C VAL A 78 8.40 14.52 -1.66
N ILE A 79 9.59 14.20 -1.17
CA ILE A 79 10.83 14.20 -1.93
C ILE A 79 11.43 12.80 -1.84
N ASN A 80 11.54 12.11 -2.98
CA ASN A 80 12.11 10.77 -3.08
C ASN A 80 11.51 9.80 -2.03
N HIS A 81 10.18 9.66 -2.07
CA HIS A 81 9.38 8.85 -1.13
C HIS A 81 9.36 9.34 0.33
N SER A 82 10.10 10.39 0.67
CA SER A 82 10.22 10.90 2.03
C SER A 82 9.37 12.16 2.24
N PRO A 83 8.55 12.23 3.28
CA PRO A 83 7.82 13.44 3.62
C PRO A 83 8.78 14.46 4.24
N ILE A 84 8.80 15.65 3.66
CA ILE A 84 9.59 16.80 4.10
C ILE A 84 8.63 17.83 4.65
N CYS A 85 8.80 18.15 5.92
CA CYS A 85 7.96 19.10 6.65
C CYS A 85 8.70 20.44 6.77
N SER A 86 8.00 21.54 6.50
CA SER A 86 8.52 22.90 6.72
C SER A 86 7.44 23.80 7.30
N CYS A 87 7.81 24.77 8.13
CA CYS A 87 6.87 25.82 8.50
C CYS A 87 6.48 26.61 7.24
N GLY A 88 5.19 26.90 7.09
CA GLY A 88 4.71 27.70 5.97
C GLY A 88 5.20 29.16 6.04
N PRO A 89 4.94 29.97 4.99
CA PRO A 89 5.27 31.39 4.99
C PRO A 89 4.70 32.10 6.23
N SER A 90 5.52 32.93 6.89
CA SER A 90 5.15 33.63 8.14
C SER A 90 4.90 32.72 9.36
N PHE A 91 5.41 31.48 9.34
CA PHE A 91 5.45 30.61 10.52
C PHE A 91 6.88 30.17 10.86
N THR A 92 7.14 29.89 12.13
CA THR A 92 8.42 29.39 12.66
C THR A 92 8.20 28.39 13.79
N GLY A 93 9.20 27.58 14.13
CA GLY A 93 9.12 26.53 15.15
C GLY A 93 9.62 25.18 14.63
N ASP A 94 9.09 24.11 15.20
CA ASP A 94 9.43 22.73 14.83
C ASP A 94 8.37 22.16 13.86
N PRO A 95 8.72 21.88 12.59
CA PRO A 95 7.77 21.39 11.61
C PRO A 95 7.32 19.93 11.82
N PHE A 96 7.91 19.18 12.75
CA PHE A 96 7.42 17.85 13.13
C PHE A 96 6.40 17.89 14.27
N THR A 97 6.35 19.01 15.00
CA THR A 97 5.45 19.18 16.14
C THR A 97 4.40 20.25 15.85
N ARG A 98 4.86 21.50 15.68
CA ARG A 98 4.00 22.66 15.47
C ARG A 98 4.82 23.88 15.07
N CYS A 99 4.30 24.62 14.09
CA CYS A 99 4.75 25.98 13.79
C CYS A 99 3.78 27.04 14.33
N TYR A 100 4.34 28.19 14.68
CA TYR A 100 3.67 29.36 15.25
C TYR A 100 3.86 30.56 14.33
N PRO A 101 2.92 31.52 14.28
CA PRO A 101 3.11 32.75 13.53
C PRO A 101 4.43 33.42 13.92
N THR A 102 5.19 33.88 12.92
CA THR A 102 6.40 34.66 13.16
C THR A 102 6.04 35.95 13.91
N PRO A 103 6.84 36.37 14.92
CA PRO A 103 6.61 37.60 15.67
C PRO A 103 6.57 38.86 14.79
#